data_AF-A0A8S3PTM0-F1
#
_entry.id   AF-A0A8S3PTM0-F1
#
_cell.length_a   1.000
_cell.length_b   1.000
_cell.length_c   1.000
_cell.angle_alpha   90.00
_cell.angle_beta   90.00
_cell.angle_gamma   90.00
#
_symmetry.space_group_name_H-M   'P 1'
#
loop_
_entity.id
_entity.type
_entity.pdbx_description
1 polymer ?
#
loop_
_entity_poly.entity_id
_entity_poly.type
_entity_poly.pdbx_seq_one_letter_code
_entity_poly.pdbx_strand_id
1 'polypeptide(L)'
;MPANVFPEMPVMETLIMTMNRIYGWDRDAFARVTSLQYLDLRHNIIKIVNESSFPTALLANLKNLNLATNQFACTCEQIWFVSWLRQTNITLLEYPKAYYCTTPDNYNGILLKDYKPSVCGAAQSL
;
A
#
# COMPACT_ATOMS: atom_id res chain seq x y z
N MET A 1 11.09 1.78 4.31
CA MET A 1 11.20 2.43 5.63
C MET A 1 11.46 1.36 6.66
N PRO A 2 12.41 1.58 7.58
CA PRO A 2 12.72 0.62 8.63
C PRO A 2 11.60 0.54 9.68
N ALA A 3 11.63 -0.52 10.49
CA ALA A 3 10.79 -0.65 11.68
C ALA A 3 11.03 0.53 12.65
N ASN A 4 9.98 0.95 13.38
CA ASN A 4 10.08 1.97 14.43
C ASN A 4 10.73 3.29 13.97
N VAL A 5 10.51 3.69 12.71
CA VAL A 5 11.11 4.93 12.16
C VAL A 5 10.56 6.19 12.82
N PHE A 6 9.33 6.14 13.34
CA PHE A 6 8.73 7.23 14.09
C PHE A 6 8.99 7.08 15.58
N PRO A 7 9.29 8.17 16.31
CA PRO A 7 9.22 8.16 17.76
C PRO A 7 7.76 7.88 18.21
N GLU A 8 7.58 7.68 19.51
CA GLU A 8 6.24 7.53 20.07
C GLU A 8 5.42 8.81 19.88
N MET A 9 4.41 8.72 19.04
CA MET A 9 3.57 9.85 18.63
C MET A 9 2.10 9.41 18.63
N PRO A 10 1.53 9.15 19.82
CA PRO A 10 0.21 8.54 19.95
C PRO A 10 -0.93 9.47 19.53
N VAL A 11 -0.67 10.75 19.28
CA VAL A 11 -1.67 11.75 18.86
C VAL A 11 -1.53 12.16 17.38
N MET A 12 -0.55 11.63 16.64
CA MET A 12 -0.37 11.99 15.24
C MET A 12 -1.46 11.36 14.38
N GLU A 13 -2.33 12.19 13.80
CA GLU A 13 -3.44 11.73 12.97
C GLU A 13 -3.15 11.77 11.46
N THR A 14 -2.23 12.62 11.03
CA THR A 14 -1.92 12.86 9.62
C THR A 14 -0.43 12.70 9.36
N LEU A 15 -0.09 11.89 8.36
CA LEU A 15 1.27 11.71 7.87
C LEU A 15 1.32 11.84 6.36
N ILE A 16 2.08 12.82 5.89
CA ILE A 16 2.25 13.13 4.46
C ILE A 16 3.73 12.96 4.12
N MET A 17 4.06 12.00 3.27
CA MET A 17 5.42 11.75 2.76
C MET A 17 5.41 11.65 1.24
N THR A 18 4.63 12.53 0.59
CA THR A 18 4.54 12.61 -0.87
C THR A 18 5.85 13.01 -1.53
N MET A 19 6.08 12.62 -2.79
CA MET A 19 7.24 13.01 -3.60
C MET A 19 8.59 12.62 -2.99
N ASN A 20 8.64 11.46 -2.35
CA ASN A 20 9.86 10.87 -1.81
C ASN A 20 10.29 9.65 -2.65
N ARG A 21 11.27 8.89 -2.15
CA ARG A 21 11.80 7.66 -2.78
C ARG A 21 11.49 6.43 -1.93
N ILE A 22 10.32 6.39 -1.29
CA ILE A 22 9.89 5.25 -0.49
C ILE A 22 9.56 4.08 -1.43
N TYR A 23 10.21 2.93 -1.23
CA TYR A 23 9.98 1.71 -2.01
C TYR A 23 8.99 0.74 -1.34
N GLY A 24 8.74 0.94 -0.05
CA GLY A 24 7.98 0.06 0.82
C GLY A 24 8.33 0.36 2.28
N TRP A 25 7.78 -0.42 3.19
CA TRP A 25 8.01 -0.25 4.62
C TRP A 25 7.92 -1.57 5.37
N ASP A 26 8.61 -1.61 6.49
CA ASP A 26 8.53 -2.70 7.45
C ASP A 26 7.14 -2.74 8.13
N ARG A 27 6.70 -3.93 8.55
CA ARG A 27 5.44 -4.12 9.28
C ARG A 27 5.30 -3.23 10.51
N ASP A 28 6.41 -2.92 11.16
CA ASP A 28 6.42 -2.14 12.40
C ASP A 28 6.86 -0.69 12.16
N ALA A 29 6.91 -0.23 10.90
CA ALA A 29 7.26 1.16 10.58
C ALA A 29 6.29 2.15 11.23
N PHE A 30 5.00 1.82 11.32
CA PHE A 30 3.94 2.67 11.88
C PHE A 30 3.48 2.26 13.28
N ALA A 31 4.17 1.33 13.95
CA ALA A 31 3.72 0.77 15.24
C ALA A 31 3.59 1.81 16.37
N ARG A 32 4.31 2.94 16.26
CA ARG A 32 4.38 4.00 17.29
C ARG A 32 3.50 5.23 17.00
N VAL A 33 2.71 5.19 15.92
CA VAL A 33 1.83 6.27 15.49
C VAL A 33 0.38 5.80 15.50
N THR A 34 -0.10 5.41 16.69
CA THR A 34 -1.32 4.61 16.87
C THR A 34 -2.61 5.34 16.48
N SER A 35 -2.65 6.67 16.50
CA SER A 35 -3.82 7.47 16.12
C SER A 35 -3.84 7.89 14.66
N LEU A 36 -2.97 7.33 13.80
CA LEU A 36 -2.87 7.71 12.41
C LEU A 36 -4.18 7.41 11.64
N GLN A 37 -4.78 8.45 11.06
CA GLN A 37 -6.04 8.39 10.31
C GLN A 37 -5.85 8.71 8.82
N TYR A 38 -4.87 9.55 8.48
CA TYR A 38 -4.58 9.96 7.10
C TYR A 38 -3.12 9.66 6.76
N LEU A 39 -2.92 8.82 5.74
CA LEU A 39 -1.60 8.48 5.21
C LEU A 39 -1.51 8.79 3.72
N ASP A 40 -0.60 9.70 3.36
CA ASP A 40 -0.33 10.03 1.97
C ASP A 40 1.13 9.73 1.59
N LEU A 41 1.29 8.71 0.74
CA LEU A 41 2.54 8.23 0.18
C LEU A 41 2.54 8.36 -1.35
N ARG A 42 1.72 9.24 -1.93
CA ARG A 42 1.66 9.41 -3.39
C ARG A 42 2.98 9.93 -3.96
N HIS A 43 3.24 9.66 -5.23
CA HIS A 43 4.49 10.02 -5.90
C HIS A 43 5.74 9.46 -5.19
N ASN A 44 5.70 8.18 -4.83
CA ASN A 44 6.85 7.42 -4.37
C ASN A 44 7.19 6.31 -5.38
N ILE A 45 8.02 5.35 -5.00
CA ILE A 45 8.47 4.24 -5.85
C ILE A 45 8.01 2.89 -5.28
N ILE A 46 6.85 2.86 -4.62
CA ILE A 46 6.28 1.65 -4.03
C ILE A 46 5.87 0.70 -5.16
N LYS A 47 6.40 -0.52 -5.11
CA LYS A 47 6.15 -1.54 -6.14
C LYS A 47 5.14 -2.57 -5.68
N ILE A 48 5.35 -3.13 -4.49
CA ILE A 48 4.49 -4.17 -3.92
C ILE A 48 3.92 -3.65 -2.61
N VAL A 49 2.65 -3.98 -2.39
CA VAL A 49 1.97 -3.86 -1.11
C VAL A 49 1.41 -5.24 -0.78
N ASN A 50 1.68 -5.71 0.43
CA ASN A 50 1.27 -7.03 0.89
C ASN A 50 0.68 -6.92 2.31
N GLU A 51 0.30 -8.06 2.87
CA GLU A 51 -0.33 -8.13 4.19
C GLU A 51 0.55 -7.52 5.30
N SER A 52 1.87 -7.73 5.23
CA SER A 52 2.79 -7.16 6.23
C SER A 52 2.93 -5.64 6.10
N SER A 53 2.60 -5.05 4.95
CA SER A 53 2.57 -3.59 4.78
C SER A 53 1.43 -2.95 5.57
N PHE A 54 0.32 -3.65 5.80
CA PHE A 54 -0.85 -3.09 6.47
C PHE A 54 -1.30 -4.00 7.62
N PRO A 55 -0.54 -4.05 8.74
CA PRO A 55 -0.96 -4.80 9.90
C PRO A 55 -2.31 -4.28 10.42
N THR A 56 -3.12 -5.18 10.99
CA THR A 56 -4.47 -4.86 11.50
C THR A 56 -4.49 -3.66 12.46
N ALA A 57 -3.44 -3.49 13.25
CA ALA A 57 -3.31 -2.35 14.17
C ALA A 57 -3.28 -0.99 13.45
N LEU A 58 -2.59 -0.90 12.30
CA LEU A 58 -2.59 0.32 11.48
C LEU A 58 -3.95 0.52 10.80
N LEU A 59 -4.52 -0.56 10.25
CA LEU A 59 -5.80 -0.51 9.54
C LEU A 59 -6.99 -0.16 10.44
N ALA A 60 -6.90 -0.41 11.75
CA ALA A 60 -7.98 -0.14 12.71
C ALA A 60 -8.35 1.34 12.82
N ASN A 61 -7.38 2.25 12.65
CA ASN A 61 -7.59 3.70 12.80
C ASN A 61 -7.51 4.46 11.47
N LEU A 62 -6.89 3.88 10.44
CA LEU A 62 -6.71 4.55 9.17
C LEU A 62 -8.08 4.78 8.49
N LYS A 63 -8.32 6.01 8.02
CA LYS A 63 -9.56 6.44 7.34
C LYS A 63 -9.31 6.79 5.89
N ASN A 64 -8.15 7.40 5.60
CA ASN A 64 -7.77 7.87 4.28
C ASN A 64 -6.38 7.35 3.93
N LEU A 65 -6.26 6.79 2.74
CA LEU A 65 -5.00 6.32 2.18
C LEU A 65 -4.80 6.88 0.78
N ASN A 66 -3.62 7.44 0.52
CA ASN A 66 -3.20 7.82 -0.81
C ASN A 66 -1.88 7.14 -1.18
N LEU A 67 -1.94 6.18 -2.11
CA LEU A 67 -0.78 5.57 -2.75
C LEU A 67 -0.72 5.89 -4.25
N ALA A 68 -1.42 6.93 -4.70
CA ALA A 68 -1.49 7.32 -6.11
C ALA A 68 -0.10 7.56 -6.72
N THR A 69 0.01 7.28 -8.02
CA THR A 69 1.23 7.57 -8.79
C THR A 69 2.48 6.91 -8.17
N ASN A 70 2.34 5.65 -7.75
CA ASN A 70 3.44 4.77 -7.38
C ASN A 70 3.75 3.77 -8.51
N GLN A 71 4.86 3.06 -8.42
CA GLN A 71 5.36 2.17 -9.46
C GLN A 71 4.91 0.71 -9.25
N PHE A 72 3.60 0.48 -9.13
CA PHE A 72 3.10 -0.84 -8.76
C PHE A 72 3.53 -1.93 -9.75
N ALA A 73 3.97 -3.06 -9.21
CA ALA A 73 4.38 -4.23 -9.96
C ALA A 73 3.26 -5.28 -9.90
N CYS A 74 2.64 -5.56 -11.04
CA CYS A 74 1.55 -6.52 -11.16
C CYS A 74 2.11 -7.93 -11.38
N THR A 75 2.62 -8.48 -10.27
CA THR A 75 3.07 -9.86 -10.13
C THR A 75 2.15 -10.63 -9.18
N CYS A 76 2.47 -11.88 -8.83
CA CYS A 76 1.68 -12.65 -7.88
C CYS A 76 1.72 -12.07 -6.45
N GLU A 77 2.79 -11.36 -6.09
CA GLU A 77 2.92 -10.72 -4.77
C GLU A 77 1.91 -9.58 -4.57
N GLN A 78 1.35 -9.03 -5.66
CA GLN A 78 0.39 -7.94 -5.62
C GLN A 78 -1.06 -8.40 -5.38
N ILE A 79 -1.34 -9.72 -5.42
CA ILE A 79 -2.70 -10.28 -5.32
C ILE A 79 -3.40 -9.85 -4.04
N TRP A 80 -2.68 -9.88 -2.91
CA TRP A 80 -3.24 -9.50 -1.62
C TRP A 80 -3.77 -8.07 -1.68
N PHE A 81 -2.97 -7.13 -2.18
CA PHE A 81 -3.39 -5.73 -2.25
C PHE A 81 -4.54 -5.51 -3.23
N VAL A 82 -4.53 -6.16 -4.39
CA VAL A 82 -5.67 -6.10 -5.33
C VAL A 82 -6.95 -6.62 -4.69
N SER A 83 -6.86 -7.67 -3.87
CA SER A 83 -7.99 -8.21 -3.13
C SER A 83 -8.45 -7.25 -2.03
N TRP A 84 -7.51 -6.69 -1.28
CA TRP A 84 -7.75 -5.71 -0.23
C TRP A 84 -8.41 -4.42 -0.76
N LEU A 85 -7.94 -3.90 -1.90
CA LEU A 85 -8.52 -2.72 -2.57
C LEU A 85 -10.01 -2.89 -2.91
N ARG A 86 -10.48 -4.12 -3.11
CA ARG A 86 -11.89 -4.41 -3.43
C ARG A 86 -12.79 -4.54 -2.20
N GLN A 87 -12.20 -4.73 -1.01
CA GLN A 87 -12.92 -5.08 0.22
C GLN A 87 -12.77 -4.03 1.32
N THR A 88 -11.75 -3.17 1.23
CA THR A 88 -11.47 -2.17 2.26
C THR A 88 -12.56 -1.10 2.34
N ASN A 89 -12.86 -0.67 3.57
CA ASN A 89 -13.73 0.49 3.85
C ASN A 89 -12.93 1.80 3.98
N ILE A 90 -11.61 1.74 3.85
CA ILE A 90 -10.75 2.93 3.88
C ILE A 90 -10.98 3.74 2.61
N THR A 91 -11.09 5.06 2.75
CA THR A 91 -11.22 5.97 1.61
C THR A 91 -9.90 6.04 0.86
N LEU A 92 -9.88 5.45 -0.34
CA LEU A 92 -8.73 5.48 -1.25
C LEU A 92 -8.76 6.73 -2.10
N LEU A 93 -7.82 7.65 -1.86
CA LEU A 93 -7.73 8.90 -2.61
C LEU A 93 -7.17 8.64 -4.01
N GLU A 94 -7.76 9.29 -5.02
CA GLU A 94 -7.39 9.20 -6.45
C GLU A 94 -7.56 7.79 -7.09
N TYR A 95 -8.11 6.83 -6.35
CA TYR A 95 -8.45 5.51 -6.84
C TYR A 95 -9.75 5.53 -7.67
N PRO A 96 -9.86 4.75 -8.77
CA PRO A 96 -8.85 3.83 -9.29
C PRO A 96 -7.87 4.46 -10.28
N LYS A 97 -8.11 5.69 -10.74
CA LYS A 97 -7.43 6.26 -11.92
C LYS A 97 -5.90 6.36 -11.76
N ALA A 98 -5.41 6.66 -10.55
CA ALA A 98 -3.98 6.80 -10.30
C ALA A 98 -3.31 5.52 -9.74
N TYR A 99 -4.01 4.38 -9.78
CA TYR A 99 -3.56 3.09 -9.25
C TYR A 99 -3.50 2.09 -10.40
N TYR A 100 -2.37 2.08 -11.09
CA TYR A 100 -2.14 1.22 -12.25
C TYR A 100 -0.79 0.52 -12.17
N CYS A 101 -0.70 -0.63 -12.80
CA CYS A 101 0.52 -1.39 -12.99
C CYS A 101 1.52 -0.57 -13.83
N THR A 102 2.77 -0.52 -13.41
CA THR A 102 3.87 0.03 -14.23
C THR A 102 4.79 -1.07 -14.76
N THR A 103 4.77 -2.24 -14.12
CA THR A 103 5.52 -3.43 -14.50
C THR A 103 4.71 -4.68 -14.19
N PRO A 104 5.01 -5.84 -14.80
CA PRO A 104 5.81 -5.99 -16.03
C PRO A 104 5.14 -5.30 -17.25
N ASP A 105 5.87 -5.16 -18.36
CA ASP A 105 5.43 -4.40 -19.53
C ASP A 105 4.08 -4.85 -20.11
N ASN A 106 3.80 -6.15 -20.09
CA ASN A 106 2.54 -6.72 -20.55
C ASN A 106 1.32 -6.33 -19.70
N TYR A 107 1.55 -5.80 -18.49
CA TYR A 107 0.50 -5.27 -17.62
C TYR A 107 0.57 -3.76 -17.45
N ASN A 108 1.55 -3.07 -18.06
CA ASN A 108 1.71 -1.63 -17.91
C ASN A 108 0.43 -0.87 -18.31
N GLY A 109 0.02 0.07 -17.46
CA GLY A 109 -1.19 0.89 -17.64
C GLY A 109 -2.50 0.22 -17.21
N ILE A 110 -2.51 -1.08 -16.90
CA ILE A 110 -3.71 -1.74 -16.37
C ILE A 110 -3.98 -1.24 -14.96
N LEU A 111 -5.24 -0.86 -14.67
CA LEU A 111 -5.64 -0.46 -13.32
C LEU A 111 -5.48 -1.64 -12.35
N LEU A 112 -4.96 -1.40 -11.16
CA LEU A 112 -4.78 -2.46 -10.14
C LEU A 112 -6.07 -3.22 -9.84
N LYS A 113 -7.20 -2.53 -9.86
CA LYS A 113 -8.52 -3.14 -9.64
C LYS A 113 -8.89 -4.19 -10.71
N ASP A 114 -8.36 -4.04 -11.92
CA ASP A 114 -8.65 -4.85 -13.09
C ASP A 114 -7.53 -5.89 -13.34
N TYR A 115 -6.42 -5.80 -12.61
CA TYR A 115 -5.34 -6.78 -12.69
C TYR A 115 -5.86 -8.18 -12.31
N LYS A 116 -5.61 -9.13 -13.22
CA LYS A 116 -5.91 -10.55 -13.08
C LYS A 116 -4.66 -11.33 -13.49
N PRO A 117 -3.95 -11.96 -12.56
CA PRO A 117 -2.81 -12.79 -12.93
C PRO A 117 -3.26 -13.99 -13.76
N SER A 118 -2.54 -14.28 -14.84
CA SER A 118 -2.79 -15.42 -15.71
C SER A 118 -2.42 -16.77 -15.06
N VAL A 119 -1.36 -16.80 -14.24
CA VAL A 119 -0.97 -17.95 -13.42
C VAL A 119 -0.31 -17.42 -12.15
N CYS A 120 -0.88 -17.72 -10.99
CA CYS A 120 -0.18 -17.61 -9.72
C CYS A 120 -0.33 -18.92 -8.97
N GLY A 121 0.79 -19.56 -8.66
CA GLY A 121 0.78 -20.70 -7.75
C GLY A 121 0.23 -20.23 -6.41
N ALA A 122 -0.61 -21.05 -5.78
CA ALA A 122 -0.93 -20.86 -4.38
C ALA A 122 0.41 -20.88 -3.62
N ALA A 123 0.82 -19.74 -3.05
CA ALA A 123 1.88 -19.73 -2.07
C ALA A 123 1.37 -20.57 -0.89
N GLN A 124 1.82 -21.83 -0.84
CA GLN A 124 1.61 -22.69 0.31
C GLN A 124 2.31 -22.04 1.49
N SER A 125 1.49 -21.70 2.48
CA SER A 125 1.93 -21.42 3.84
C SER A 125 2.81 -22.57 4.32
N LEU A 126 4.05 -22.27 4.68
CA LEU A 126 4.86 -23.07 5.62
C LEU A 126 4.89 -22.31 6.95
#